data_AF-A0A023D7U6-F1
#
_entry.id   AF-A0A023D7U6-F1
#
_cell.length_a   1.000
_cell.length_b   1.000
_cell.length_c   1.000
_cell.angle_alpha   90.00
_cell.angle_beta   90.00
_cell.angle_gamma   90.00
#
_symmetry.space_group_name_H-M   'P 1'
#
loop_
_entity.id
_entity.type
_entity.pdbx_description
1 polymer ?
#
loop_
_entity_poly.entity_id
_entity_poly.type
_entity_poly.pdbx_seq_one_letter_code
_entity_poly.pdbx_strand_id
1 'polypeptide(L)'
;MLDYDPAARDDIARMVEGERTCCAFLAFDIAERMDALTLTITAPEYAREAAETLLEQFASRSQPATAPMKKTCGCAAECGA
;
A
#
# COMPACT_ATOMS: atom_id res chain seq x y z
N MET A 1 8.47 4.64 -5.69
CA MET A 1 9.61 3.71 -5.60
C MET A 1 9.93 3.56 -4.13
N LEU A 2 10.10 2.32 -3.67
CA LEU A 2 10.34 1.97 -2.28
C LEU A 2 11.52 1.00 -2.24
N ASP A 3 12.47 1.26 -1.36
CA ASP A 3 13.65 0.41 -1.18
C ASP A 3 13.49 -0.42 0.11
N TYR A 4 13.73 -1.72 -0.02
CA TYR A 4 13.61 -2.70 1.04
C TYR A 4 14.96 -3.39 1.28
N ASP A 5 15.09 -4.02 2.43
CA ASP A 5 16.18 -4.96 2.67
C ASP A 5 16.09 -6.12 1.65
N PRO A 6 17.21 -6.55 1.03
CA PRO A 6 17.22 -7.67 0.09
C PRO A 6 16.60 -8.96 0.64
N ALA A 7 16.68 -9.20 1.96
CA ALA A 7 16.09 -10.36 2.60
C ALA A 7 14.56 -10.38 2.51
N ALA A 8 13.90 -9.24 2.29
CA ALA A 8 12.44 -9.14 2.17
C ALA A 8 11.90 -9.56 0.79
N ARG A 9 12.75 -10.06 -0.12
CA ARG A 9 12.37 -10.37 -1.51
C ARG A 9 11.15 -11.28 -1.63
N ASP A 10 11.11 -12.37 -0.86
CA ASP A 10 10.02 -13.35 -0.93
C ASP A 10 8.70 -12.75 -0.43
N ASP A 11 8.77 -11.99 0.67
CA ASP A 11 7.64 -11.25 1.21
C ASP A 11 7.08 -10.20 0.23
N ILE A 12 7.96 -9.43 -0.42
CA ILE A 12 7.57 -8.44 -1.43
C ILE A 12 6.96 -9.14 -2.66
N ALA A 13 7.53 -10.25 -3.13
CA ALA A 13 6.98 -11.00 -4.25
C ALA A 13 5.56 -11.49 -3.95
N ARG A 14 5.36 -12.10 -2.77
CA ARG A 14 4.06 -12.57 -2.29
C ARG A 14 3.04 -11.44 -2.15
N MET A 15 3.46 -10.29 -1.61
CA MET A 15 2.62 -9.10 -1.51
C MET A 15 2.19 -8.61 -2.90
N VAL A 16 3.12 -8.55 -3.85
CA VAL A 16 2.83 -8.13 -5.23
C VAL A 16 1.88 -9.11 -5.92
N GLU A 17 2.00 -10.41 -5.70
CA GLU A 17 1.01 -11.37 -6.23
C GLU A 17 -0.40 -11.13 -5.67
N GLY A 18 -0.51 -10.85 -4.37
CA GLY A 18 -1.78 -10.45 -3.76
C GLY A 18 -2.35 -9.17 -4.39
N GLU A 19 -1.51 -8.15 -4.54
CA GLU A 19 -1.92 -6.89 -5.15
C GLU A 19 -2.30 -7.02 -6.62
N ARG A 20 -1.71 -7.95 -7.38
CA ARG A 20 -2.13 -8.19 -8.78
C ARG A 20 -3.54 -8.74 -8.89
N THR A 21 -4.12 -9.26 -7.81
CA THR A 21 -5.53 -9.70 -7.78
C THR A 21 -6.49 -8.51 -7.66
N CYS A 22 -6.17 -7.55 -6.79
CA CYS A 22 -7.03 -6.39 -6.52
C CYS A 22 -6.72 -5.20 -7.44
N CYS A 23 -5.45 -5.00 -7.79
CA CYS A 23 -4.89 -3.84 -8.48
C CYS A 23 -4.18 -4.24 -9.78
N ALA A 24 -4.77 -5.16 -10.54
CA ALA A 24 -4.19 -5.73 -11.77
C ALA A 24 -3.81 -4.69 -12.86
N PHE A 25 -4.37 -3.49 -12.78
CA PHE A 25 -4.09 -2.39 -13.69
C PHE A 25 -2.79 -1.63 -13.38
N LEU A 26 -2.21 -1.82 -12.19
CA LEU A 26 -0.92 -1.25 -11.82
C LEU A 26 0.22 -2.11 -12.36
N ALA A 27 1.34 -1.46 -12.70
CA ALA A 27 2.58 -2.16 -13.04
C ALA A 27 3.48 -2.23 -11.79
N PHE A 28 4.00 -3.42 -11.52
CA PHE A 28 4.92 -3.68 -10.41
C PHE A 28 6.23 -4.21 -10.99
N ASP A 29 7.33 -3.55 -10.66
CA ASP A 29 8.70 -3.95 -11.04
C ASP A 29 9.55 -4.11 -9.78
N ILE A 30 10.25 -5.23 -9.67
CA ILE A 30 11.13 -5.54 -8.54
C ILE A 30 12.54 -5.68 -9.09
N ALA A 31 13.43 -4.76 -8.68
CA ALA A 31 14.83 -4.76 -9.07
C ALA A 31 15.71 -5.03 -7.84
N GLU A 32 16.51 -6.10 -7.91
CA GLU A 32 17.52 -6.38 -6.89
C GLU A 32 18.80 -5.59 -7.20
N ARG A 33 19.29 -4.87 -6.18
CA ARG A 33 20.54 -4.10 -6.21
C ARG A 33 21.48 -4.68 -5.15
N MET A 34 22.73 -4.23 -5.12
CA MET A 34 23.75 -4.79 -4.23
C MET A 34 23.40 -4.66 -2.74
N ASP A 35 22.68 -3.61 -2.38
CA ASP A 35 22.41 -3.19 -1.01
C ASP A 35 20.91 -3.06 -0.69
N ALA A 36 20.04 -3.15 -1.71
CA ALA A 36 18.61 -2.95 -1.56
C ALA A 36 17.80 -3.71 -2.61
N LEU A 37 16.55 -4.00 -2.27
CA LEU A 37 15.52 -4.44 -3.18
C LEU A 37 14.59 -3.26 -3.49
N THR A 38 14.60 -2.79 -4.73
CA THR A 38 13.77 -1.66 -5.15
C THR A 38 12.46 -2.15 -5.75
N LEU A 39 11.33 -1.77 -5.15
CA LEU A 39 9.99 -1.95 -5.71
C LEU A 39 9.52 -0.66 -6.37
N THR A 40 9.21 -0.75 -7.66
CA THR A 40 8.58 0.33 -8.43
C THR A 40 7.14 -0.04 -8.72
N ILE A 41 6.22 0.82 -8.27
CA ILE A 41 4.79 0.72 -8.58
C ILE A 41 4.45 1.87 -9.51
N THR A 42 4.02 1.56 -10.72
CA THR A 42 3.60 2.54 -11.71
C THR A 42 2.10 2.47 -11.88
N ALA A 43 1.44 3.61 -11.68
CA ALA A 43 0.03 3.80 -12.00
C ALA A 43 -0.08 4.43 -13.39
N PRO A 44 -0.34 3.65 -14.45
CA PRO A 44 -0.55 4.20 -15.78
C PRO A 44 -1.83 5.04 -15.84
N GLU A 45 -1.97 5.95 -16.80
CA GLU A 45 -3.10 6.91 -16.81
C GLU A 45 -4.49 6.23 -16.81
N TYR A 46 -4.62 5.10 -17.52
CA TYR A 46 -5.86 4.31 -17.54
C TYR A 46 -6.19 3.66 -16.18
N ALA A 47 -5.22 3.54 -15.27
CA ALA A 47 -5.43 3.03 -13.92
C ALA A 47 -6.35 3.94 -13.11
N ARG A 48 -6.45 5.23 -13.46
CA ARG A 48 -7.30 6.19 -12.75
C ARG A 48 -8.75 5.74 -12.71
N GLU A 49 -9.30 5.39 -13.87
CA GLU A 49 -10.71 4.97 -13.99
C GLU A 49 -10.97 3.65 -13.26
N ALA A 50 -10.04 2.69 -13.38
CA ALA A 50 -10.13 1.41 -12.67
C ALA A 50 -10.03 1.58 -11.14
N ALA A 51 -9.16 2.49 -10.68
CA ALA A 51 -9.03 2.82 -9.27
C ALA A 51 -10.28 3.50 -8.71
N GLU A 52 -10.90 4.43 -9.44
CA GLU A 52 -12.17 5.06 -9.03
C GLU A 52 -13.26 4.00 -8.82
N THR A 53 -13.46 3.09 -9.78
CA THR A 53 -14.44 2.01 -9.67
C THR A 53 -14.21 1.07 -8.48
N LEU A 54 -12.94 0.75 -8.17
CA LEU A 54 -12.63 -0.04 -6.97
C LEU A 54 -12.89 0.75 -5.69
N LEU A 55 -12.50 2.02 -5.64
CA LEU A 55 -12.67 2.88 -4.47
C LEU A 55 -14.16 3.14 -4.15
N GLU A 56 -15.03 3.21 -5.16
CA GLU A 56 -16.49 3.39 -4.98
C GLU A 56 -17.12 2.34 -4.03
N GLN A 57 -16.61 1.11 -4.07
CA GLN A 57 -17.04 0.01 -3.18
C GLN A 57 -16.72 0.32 -1.70
N PHE A 58 -15.62 1.03 -1.46
CA PHE A 58 -15.20 1.44 -0.12
C PHE A 58 -15.87 2.76 0.30
N ALA A 59 -16.12 3.68 -0.65
CA ALA A 59 -16.79 4.96 -0.39
C ALA A 59 -18.22 4.78 0.15
N SER A 60 -18.91 3.74 -0.31
CA SER A 60 -20.26 3.37 0.19
C SER A 60 -20.26 2.95 1.67
N ARG A 61 -19.09 2.55 2.20
CA ARG A 61 -18.89 2.13 3.60
C ARG A 61 -18.36 3.26 4.49
N SER A 62 -17.86 4.33 3.88
CA SER A 62 -17.34 5.53 4.53
C SER A 62 -18.40 6.63 4.56
N GLN A 63 -19.55 6.39 5.18
CA GLN A 63 -20.43 7.51 5.54
C GLN A 63 -19.71 8.43 6.54
N PRO A 64 -19.87 9.75 6.43
CA PRO A 64 -19.13 10.70 7.24
C PRO A 64 -19.48 10.51 8.72
N ALA A 65 -18.46 10.25 9.54
CA ALA A 65 -18.58 10.36 10.97
C ALA A 65 -18.81 11.82 11.34
N THR A 66 -20.08 12.23 11.49
CA THR A 66 -20.47 13.43 12.24
C THR A 66 -20.33 13.21 13.76
N ALA A 67 -19.50 12.26 14.18
CA ALA A 67 -19.16 12.02 15.57
C ALA A 67 -17.68 12.37 15.78
N PRO A 68 -17.31 13.13 16.81
CA PRO A 68 -15.93 13.48 17.08
C PRO A 68 -15.14 12.21 17.41
N MET A 69 -14.28 11.79 16.50
CA MET A 69 -13.36 10.68 16.70
C MET A 69 -12.36 11.10 17.79
N LYS A 70 -12.49 10.57 19.01
CA LYS A 70 -11.47 10.71 20.06
C LYS A 70 -10.17 10.16 19.48
N LYS A 71 -9.18 11.02 19.24
CA LYS A 71 -7.82 10.62 18.86
C LYS A 71 -7.16 9.95 20.07
N THR A 72 -7.35 8.65 20.23
CA THR A 72 -6.41 7.82 20.96
C THR A 72 -5.44 7.25 19.95
N CYS A 73 -4.32 7.95 19.71
CA CYS A 73 -3.18 7.32 19.03
C CYS A 73 -2.70 6.15 19.89
N GLY A 74 -2.61 4.96 19.28
CA GLY A 74 -2.15 3.71 19.91
C GLY A 74 -0.64 3.66 20.13
N CYS A 75 -0.03 4.77 20.54
CA CYS A 75 1.33 4.76 21.06
C CYS A 75 1.22 4.66 22.58
N ALA A 76 1.55 3.49 23.15
CA ALA A 76 1.87 3.41 24.57
C ALA A 76 3.12 4.26 24.79
N ALA A 77 2.94 5.45 25.35
CA ALA A 77 4.04 6.32 25.73
C ALA A 77 4.66 5.79 27.03
N GLU A 78 5.63 4.90 26.89
CA GLU A 78 6.66 4.71 27.91
C GLU A 78 8.02 4.64 27.21
N CYS A 79 8.50 5.84 26.85
CA CYS A 79 9.92 6.07 26.62
C CYS A 79 10.50 6.44 27.99
N GLY A 80 11.18 5.48 28.62
CA GLY A 80 12.00 5.71 29.81
C GLY A 80 13.42 6.11 29.42
N ALA A 81 13.90 7.19 30.03
CA ALA A 81 15.27 7.41 30.51
C ALA A 81 15.25 8.59 31.49
#